data_AF-A0A7H9HPX5-F1
#
_entry.id   AF-A0A7H9HPX5-F1
#
_cell.length_a   1.000
_cell.length_b   1.000
_cell.length_c   1.000
_cell.angle_alpha   90.00
_cell.angle_beta   90.00
_cell.angle_gamma   90.00
#
_symmetry.space_group_name_H-M   'P 1'
#
loop_
_entity.id
_entity.type
_entity.pdbx_description
1 polymer ?
#
loop_
_entity_poly.entity_id
_entity_poly.type
_entity_poly.pdbx_seq_one_letter_code
_entity_poly.pdbx_strand_id
1 'polypeptide(L)'
;MLVDGLRDFRTEVRVLEDVTTRGSEQTLRNQEQRLVSAIREITQSITSMSHENSLVKLGDAEVTGGDVDVVTIDVNSLPERIAEFDKLIELLKMMHLEQETLDFFLRYTISSAELLQLKTMHDPQYVEMENAVKELEHDIQEAHHRWIDETKLQISNAAEKIVKDQDTVNELYLETADILDDCDQLLVEVEKMREEKERYKEEAERQEPSATKVFEDWDEVRKCRNDLKHLEARIAQLEVIKKDFEMKETAKKLTQDPKLNELGRTLDSLVRLWESNFLPNSGWHDLEVYPQIKKFQFDVRETFTVLIALDGRYRISDVTIYRKEDGGMSVDEELQSELKQQNVGSRDVYKSMEVITAYLQGLASVKYN
;
A
#
# COMPACT_ATOMS: atom_id res chain seq x y z
N MET A 1 29.34 0.47 -12.19
CA MET A 1 28.91 -0.49 -11.15
C MET A 1 27.42 -0.40 -10.82
N LEU A 2 26.79 0.78 -10.72
CA LEU A 2 25.32 0.87 -10.49
C LEU A 2 24.43 0.54 -11.70
N VAL A 3 25.00 0.52 -12.92
CA VAL A 3 24.25 0.23 -14.17
C VAL A 3 23.96 -1.26 -14.34
N ASP A 4 24.81 -2.14 -13.80
CA ASP A 4 24.59 -3.58 -13.87
C ASP A 4 23.47 -4.03 -12.93
N GLY A 5 23.36 -3.45 -11.73
CA GLY A 5 22.31 -3.80 -10.76
C GLY A 5 20.88 -3.48 -11.22
N LEU A 6 20.67 -2.40 -11.99
CA LEU A 6 19.36 -2.06 -12.57
C LEU A 6 19.00 -2.95 -13.75
N ARG A 7 20.01 -3.42 -14.50
CA ARG A 7 19.81 -4.41 -15.57
C ARG A 7 19.40 -5.76 -15.00
N ASP A 8 20.06 -6.18 -13.92
CA ASP A 8 19.69 -7.38 -13.17
C ASP A 8 18.27 -7.28 -12.62
N PHE A 9 17.89 -6.15 -12.01
CA PHE A 9 16.54 -5.96 -11.49
C PHE A 9 15.46 -5.99 -12.58
N ARG A 10 15.71 -5.36 -13.74
CA ARG A 10 14.78 -5.39 -14.88
C ARG A 10 14.63 -6.80 -15.45
N THR A 11 15.72 -7.58 -15.48
CA THR A 11 15.64 -8.98 -15.89
C THR A 11 14.89 -9.82 -14.87
N GLU A 12 15.04 -9.53 -13.58
CA GLU A 12 14.36 -10.25 -12.51
C GLU A 12 12.86 -9.95 -12.47
N VAL A 13 12.45 -8.70 -12.69
CA VAL A 13 11.04 -8.30 -12.87
C VAL A 13 10.42 -8.99 -14.09
N ARG A 14 11.11 -9.02 -15.23
CA ARG A 14 10.64 -9.75 -16.43
C ARG A 14 10.51 -11.25 -16.20
N VAL A 15 11.44 -11.84 -15.43
CA VAL A 15 11.35 -13.25 -15.07
C VAL A 15 10.14 -13.47 -14.16
N LEU A 16 9.86 -12.56 -13.24
CA LEU A 16 8.68 -12.64 -12.36
C LEU A 16 7.37 -12.49 -13.15
N GLU A 17 7.33 -11.57 -14.10
CA GLU A 17 6.20 -11.39 -15.03
C GLU A 17 5.97 -12.66 -15.86
N ASP A 18 7.02 -13.23 -16.45
CA ASP A 18 6.93 -14.47 -17.26
C ASP A 18 6.52 -15.67 -16.40
N VAL A 19 7.00 -15.76 -15.14
CA VAL A 19 6.60 -16.79 -14.17
C VAL A 19 5.14 -16.63 -13.77
N THR A 20 4.67 -15.40 -13.56
CA THR A 20 3.28 -15.11 -13.18
C THR A 20 2.34 -15.41 -14.34
N THR A 21 2.71 -15.00 -15.55
CA THR A 21 1.95 -15.26 -16.78
C THR A 21 1.87 -16.77 -17.05
N ARG A 22 3.00 -17.48 -16.93
CA ARG A 22 3.02 -18.96 -17.03
C ARG A 22 2.20 -19.63 -15.94
N GLY A 23 2.23 -19.12 -14.71
CA GLY A 23 1.40 -19.63 -13.60
C GLY A 23 -0.10 -19.48 -13.88
N SER A 24 -0.49 -18.34 -14.43
CA SER A 24 -1.87 -18.07 -14.87
C SER A 24 -2.29 -19.00 -16.01
N GLU A 25 -1.47 -19.11 -17.07
CA GLU A 25 -1.73 -20.01 -18.20
C GLU A 25 -1.81 -21.49 -17.76
N GLN A 26 -0.94 -21.92 -16.85
CA GLN A 26 -0.96 -23.27 -16.32
C GLN A 26 -2.23 -23.54 -15.50
N THR A 27 -2.70 -22.54 -14.76
CA THR A 27 -3.95 -22.65 -13.98
C THR A 27 -5.16 -22.74 -14.90
N LEU A 28 -5.22 -21.93 -15.96
CA LEU A 28 -6.26 -22.02 -17.00
C LEU A 28 -6.23 -23.38 -17.70
N ARG A 29 -5.06 -23.87 -18.11
CA ARG A 29 -4.90 -25.21 -18.69
C ARG A 29 -5.36 -26.31 -17.75
N ASN A 30 -5.04 -26.21 -16.46
CA ASN A 30 -5.49 -27.18 -15.47
C ASN A 30 -7.02 -27.15 -15.29
N GLN A 31 -7.65 -25.98 -15.32
CA GLN A 31 -9.12 -25.85 -15.28
C GLN A 31 -9.77 -26.44 -16.54
N GLU A 32 -9.22 -26.16 -17.71
CA GLU A 32 -9.68 -26.73 -18.98
C GLU A 32 -9.52 -28.26 -19.00
N GLN A 33 -8.38 -28.78 -18.55
CA GLN A 33 -8.14 -30.22 -18.45
C GLN A 33 -9.06 -30.90 -17.43
N ARG A 34 -9.39 -30.23 -16.32
CA ARG A 34 -10.40 -30.73 -15.36
C ARG A 34 -11.79 -30.78 -16.01
N LEU A 35 -12.18 -29.75 -16.75
CA LEU A 35 -13.44 -29.73 -17.50
C LEU A 35 -13.50 -30.85 -18.55
N VAL A 36 -12.45 -31.03 -19.35
CA VAL A 36 -12.37 -32.10 -20.34
C VAL A 36 -12.41 -33.48 -19.68
N SER A 37 -11.69 -33.65 -18.55
CA SER A 37 -11.71 -34.91 -17.80
C SER A 37 -13.10 -35.20 -17.21
N ALA A 38 -13.76 -34.18 -16.66
CA ALA A 38 -15.13 -34.31 -16.13
C ALA A 38 -16.13 -34.64 -17.25
N ILE A 39 -16.04 -33.98 -18.40
CA ILE A 39 -16.86 -34.30 -19.58
C ILE A 39 -16.59 -35.72 -20.05
N ARG A 40 -15.32 -36.16 -20.05
CA ARG A 40 -14.95 -37.52 -20.43
C ARG A 40 -15.49 -38.55 -19.44
N GLU A 41 -15.43 -38.28 -18.13
CA GLU A 41 -16.00 -39.14 -17.10
C GLU A 41 -17.52 -39.22 -17.19
N ILE A 42 -18.20 -38.09 -17.45
CA ILE A 42 -19.65 -38.05 -17.69
C ILE A 42 -19.98 -38.87 -18.94
N THR A 43 -19.25 -38.65 -20.04
CA THR A 43 -19.43 -39.40 -21.30
C THR A 43 -19.19 -40.88 -21.06
N GLN A 44 -18.12 -41.25 -20.34
CA GLN A 44 -17.77 -42.63 -20.04
C GLN A 44 -18.80 -43.29 -19.12
N SER A 45 -19.30 -42.57 -18.12
CA SER A 45 -20.38 -43.00 -17.24
C SER A 45 -21.66 -43.24 -18.05
N ILE A 46 -22.01 -42.34 -18.97
CA ILE A 46 -23.18 -42.49 -19.85
C ILE A 46 -22.99 -43.65 -20.83
N THR A 47 -21.80 -43.84 -21.41
CA THR A 47 -21.52 -45.00 -22.29
C THR A 47 -21.53 -46.31 -21.52
N SER A 48 -21.03 -46.35 -20.28
CA SER A 48 -21.12 -47.53 -19.42
C SER A 48 -22.58 -47.82 -19.05
N MET A 49 -23.37 -46.80 -18.72
CA MET A 49 -24.81 -46.93 -18.51
C MET A 49 -25.55 -47.40 -19.77
N SER A 50 -25.13 -46.95 -20.96
CA SER A 50 -25.65 -47.41 -22.25
C SER A 50 -25.24 -48.84 -22.60
N HIS A 51 -24.06 -49.29 -22.17
CA HIS A 51 -23.61 -50.66 -22.36
C HIS A 51 -24.30 -51.64 -21.39
N GLU A 52 -24.59 -51.19 -20.17
CA GLU A 52 -25.27 -51.97 -19.14
C GLU A 52 -26.80 -51.96 -19.28
N ASN A 53 -27.39 -50.97 -19.98
CA ASN A 53 -28.82 -50.92 -20.31
C ASN A 53 -29.07 -50.90 -21.83
N SER A 54 -29.76 -51.91 -22.35
CA SER A 54 -30.20 -52.00 -23.76
C SER A 54 -31.17 -50.90 -24.23
N LEU A 55 -31.49 -49.96 -23.34
CA LEU A 55 -32.52 -48.92 -23.49
C LEU A 55 -31.94 -47.54 -23.83
N VAL A 56 -30.64 -47.29 -23.61
CA VAL A 56 -29.96 -46.08 -24.13
C VAL A 56 -29.25 -46.47 -25.40
N LYS A 57 -29.99 -46.51 -26.51
CA LYS A 57 -29.37 -46.61 -27.84
C LYS A 57 -28.88 -45.23 -28.25
N LEU A 58 -27.56 -45.04 -28.20
CA LEU A 58 -26.91 -44.03 -29.04
C LEU A 58 -27.34 -44.33 -30.47
N GLY A 59 -27.93 -43.35 -31.16
CA GLY A 59 -28.48 -43.57 -32.49
C GLY A 59 -27.45 -44.26 -33.39
N ASP A 60 -27.86 -45.35 -34.04
CA ASP A 60 -27.13 -45.99 -35.13
C ASP A 60 -27.06 -45.00 -36.31
N ALA A 61 -26.20 -43.99 -36.20
CA ALA A 61 -25.69 -43.26 -37.34
C ALA A 61 -24.38 -43.95 -37.72
N GLU A 62 -24.44 -44.63 -38.85
CA GLU A 62 -23.36 -45.39 -39.48
C GLU A 62 -21.99 -44.74 -39.23
N VAL A 63 -21.16 -45.46 -38.46
CA VAL A 63 -19.74 -45.18 -38.30
C VAL A 63 -19.06 -45.42 -39.64
N THR A 64 -19.15 -44.42 -40.52
CA THR A 64 -18.26 -44.27 -41.66
C THR A 64 -17.17 -43.29 -41.27
N GLY A 65 -16.04 -43.86 -40.85
CA GLY A 65 -14.71 -43.29 -41.03
C GLY A 65 -14.45 -41.92 -40.41
N GLY A 66 -13.88 -41.96 -39.19
CA GLY A 66 -12.81 -41.04 -38.83
C GLY A 66 -13.19 -39.57 -38.68
N ASP A 67 -13.98 -39.25 -37.67
CA ASP A 67 -13.62 -38.18 -36.74
C ASP A 67 -14.43 -38.34 -35.46
N VAL A 68 -13.78 -38.11 -34.32
CA VAL A 68 -14.40 -38.10 -32.99
C VAL A 68 -15.17 -36.80 -32.87
N ASP A 69 -16.31 -36.73 -33.55
CA ASP A 69 -17.19 -35.58 -33.50
C ASP A 69 -18.43 -35.89 -32.67
N VAL A 70 -18.69 -34.92 -31.79
CA VAL A 70 -19.68 -34.87 -30.73
C VAL A 70 -20.99 -35.55 -31.12
N VAL A 71 -21.30 -36.67 -30.47
CA VAL A 71 -22.66 -37.23 -30.46
C VAL A 71 -23.54 -36.25 -29.70
N THR A 72 -24.11 -35.28 -30.41
CA THR A 72 -25.09 -34.35 -29.86
C THR A 72 -26.36 -35.12 -29.55
N ILE A 73 -26.59 -35.37 -28.26
CA ILE A 73 -27.80 -35.98 -27.73
C ILE A 73 -28.94 -34.96 -27.86
N ASP A 74 -30.03 -35.33 -28.55
CA ASP A 74 -31.22 -34.49 -28.66
C ASP A 74 -32.07 -34.59 -27.38
N VAL A 75 -31.77 -33.69 -26.44
CA VAL A 75 -32.42 -33.58 -25.11
C VAL A 75 -33.93 -33.31 -25.21
N ASN A 76 -34.42 -32.81 -26.36
CA ASN A 76 -35.84 -32.48 -26.54
C ASN A 76 -36.72 -33.73 -26.73
N SER A 77 -36.14 -34.87 -27.09
CA SER A 77 -36.88 -36.13 -27.32
C SER A 77 -37.06 -36.98 -26.05
N LEU A 78 -36.33 -36.65 -24.98
CA LEU A 78 -36.31 -37.38 -23.71
C LEU A 78 -37.64 -37.38 -22.95
N PRO A 79 -38.38 -36.25 -22.83
CA PRO A 79 -39.64 -36.23 -22.10
C PRO A 79 -40.76 -37.03 -22.79
N GLU A 80 -40.80 -37.05 -24.13
CA GLU A 80 -41.78 -37.86 -24.87
C GLU A 80 -41.49 -39.37 -24.71
N ARG A 81 -40.21 -39.76 -24.71
CA ARG A 81 -39.79 -41.15 -24.46
C ARG A 81 -40.10 -41.59 -23.04
N ILE A 82 -39.91 -40.74 -22.04
CA ILE A 82 -40.31 -41.04 -20.65
C ILE A 82 -41.82 -41.29 -20.55
N ALA A 83 -42.64 -40.49 -21.22
CA ALA A 83 -44.09 -40.70 -21.24
C ALA A 83 -44.51 -42.00 -21.96
N GLU A 84 -43.79 -42.40 -23.02
CA GLU A 84 -43.95 -43.72 -23.64
C GLU A 84 -43.55 -44.85 -22.68
N PHE A 85 -42.51 -44.66 -21.87
CA PHE A 85 -42.05 -45.61 -20.87
C PHE A 85 -43.03 -45.77 -19.72
N ASP A 86 -43.62 -44.68 -19.22
CA ASP A 86 -44.66 -44.76 -18.18
C ASP A 86 -45.86 -45.58 -18.67
N LYS A 87 -46.27 -45.37 -19.93
CA LYS A 87 -47.31 -46.20 -20.57
C LYS A 87 -46.91 -47.66 -20.69
N LEU A 88 -45.66 -47.95 -21.08
CA LEU A 88 -45.17 -49.33 -21.19
C LEU A 88 -45.10 -50.00 -19.81
N ILE A 89 -44.70 -49.28 -18.76
CA ILE A 89 -44.66 -49.76 -17.38
C ILE A 89 -46.08 -50.01 -16.86
N GLU A 90 -47.04 -49.13 -17.15
CA GLU A 90 -48.45 -49.38 -16.83
C GLU A 90 -48.98 -50.62 -17.55
N LEU A 91 -48.64 -50.81 -18.83
CA LEU A 91 -49.05 -51.97 -19.60
C LEU A 91 -48.40 -53.26 -19.09
N LEU A 92 -47.13 -53.20 -18.69
CA LEU A 92 -46.40 -54.31 -18.09
C LEU A 92 -46.98 -54.66 -16.71
N LYS A 93 -47.35 -53.65 -15.91
CA LYS A 93 -48.05 -53.85 -14.63
C LYS A 93 -49.40 -54.54 -14.84
N MET A 94 -50.20 -54.08 -15.81
CA MET A 94 -51.49 -54.70 -16.13
C MET A 94 -51.32 -56.13 -16.62
N MET A 95 -50.36 -56.38 -17.51
CA MET A 95 -50.05 -57.72 -17.99
C MET A 95 -49.53 -58.63 -16.88
N HIS A 96 -48.67 -58.14 -15.99
CA HIS A 96 -48.22 -58.91 -14.82
C HIS A 96 -49.38 -59.18 -13.87
N LEU A 97 -50.28 -58.23 -13.65
CA LEU A 97 -51.48 -58.44 -12.84
C LEU A 97 -52.41 -59.47 -13.48
N GLU A 98 -52.60 -59.42 -14.80
CA GLU A 98 -53.37 -60.42 -15.54
C GLU A 98 -52.70 -61.80 -15.48
N GLN A 99 -51.38 -61.86 -15.60
CA GLN A 99 -50.62 -63.10 -15.49
C GLN A 99 -50.64 -63.66 -14.07
N GLU A 100 -50.52 -62.83 -13.03
CA GLU A 100 -50.67 -63.23 -11.63
C GLU A 100 -52.12 -63.65 -11.34
N THR A 101 -53.11 -62.97 -11.91
CA THR A 101 -54.53 -63.34 -11.77
C THR A 101 -54.81 -64.67 -12.46
N LEU A 102 -54.23 -64.89 -13.64
CA LEU A 102 -54.35 -66.12 -14.41
C LEU A 102 -53.57 -67.27 -13.75
N ASP A 103 -52.39 -66.99 -13.18
CA ASP A 103 -51.64 -67.95 -12.36
C ASP A 103 -52.39 -68.29 -11.07
N PHE A 104 -52.96 -67.32 -10.37
CA PHE A 104 -53.85 -67.58 -9.22
C PHE A 104 -55.07 -68.39 -9.63
N PHE A 105 -55.67 -68.10 -10.78
CA PHE A 105 -56.82 -68.83 -11.29
C PHE A 105 -56.45 -70.28 -11.65
N LEU A 106 -55.31 -70.49 -12.32
CA LEU A 106 -54.79 -71.83 -12.67
C LEU A 106 -54.34 -72.60 -11.44
N ARG A 107 -53.67 -71.96 -10.48
CA ARG A 107 -53.24 -72.58 -9.22
C ARG A 107 -54.44 -72.96 -8.35
N TYR A 108 -55.50 -72.16 -8.35
CA TYR A 108 -56.72 -72.48 -7.61
C TYR A 108 -57.58 -73.56 -8.30
N THR A 109 -57.57 -73.62 -9.64
CA THR A 109 -58.40 -74.58 -10.41
C THR A 109 -57.69 -75.88 -10.76
N ILE A 110 -56.36 -75.90 -10.90
CA ILE A 110 -55.57 -77.09 -11.22
C ILE A 110 -54.98 -77.72 -9.95
N SER A 111 -54.64 -76.94 -8.91
CA SER A 111 -54.11 -77.48 -7.65
C SER A 111 -55.17 -77.79 -6.58
N SER A 112 -56.47 -77.79 -6.92
CA SER A 112 -57.51 -78.22 -5.97
C SER A 112 -57.65 -79.75 -5.83
N ALA A 113 -56.66 -80.51 -6.31
CA ALA A 113 -56.48 -81.92 -5.97
C ALA A 113 -55.30 -82.05 -4.99
N GLU A 114 -55.64 -82.16 -3.70
CA GLU A 114 -54.80 -82.61 -2.58
C GLU A 114 -53.63 -81.74 -2.05
N LEU A 115 -53.92 -81.10 -0.91
CA LEU A 115 -53.16 -81.14 0.36
C LEU A 115 -51.63 -81.12 0.29
N LEU A 116 -51.06 -79.91 0.41
CA LEU A 116 -49.82 -79.70 1.15
C LEU A 116 -50.04 -78.52 2.10
N GLN A 117 -49.77 -78.74 3.38
CA GLN A 117 -49.55 -77.68 4.36
C GLN A 117 -48.32 -76.89 3.92
N LEU A 118 -48.49 -76.01 2.95
CA LEU A 118 -47.57 -74.92 2.70
C LEU A 118 -47.52 -74.12 4.00
N LYS A 119 -46.32 -73.99 4.58
CA LYS A 119 -46.03 -72.87 5.47
C LYS A 119 -46.34 -71.62 4.67
N THR A 120 -47.54 -71.10 4.89
CA THR A 120 -48.09 -69.97 4.19
C THR A 120 -47.24 -68.74 4.50
N MET A 121 -47.18 -67.76 3.60
CA MET A 121 -46.61 -66.42 3.89
C MET A 121 -47.27 -65.72 5.10
N HIS A 122 -48.30 -66.32 5.70
CA HIS A 122 -49.01 -65.84 6.88
C HIS A 122 -48.65 -66.63 8.14
N ASP A 123 -47.64 -67.51 8.09
CA ASP A 123 -47.10 -68.16 9.29
C ASP A 123 -46.50 -67.08 10.20
N PRO A 124 -46.97 -66.94 11.46
CA PRO A 124 -46.58 -65.83 12.33
C PRO A 124 -45.06 -65.69 12.51
N GLN A 125 -44.31 -66.80 12.49
CA GLN A 125 -42.85 -66.77 12.57
C GLN A 125 -42.19 -66.18 11.32
N TYR A 126 -42.77 -66.39 10.13
CA TYR A 126 -42.26 -65.84 8.89
C TYR A 126 -42.56 -64.34 8.79
N VAL A 127 -43.77 -63.92 9.19
CA VAL A 127 -44.16 -62.50 9.24
C VAL A 127 -43.31 -61.73 10.25
N GLU A 128 -43.03 -62.31 11.42
CA GLU A 128 -42.15 -61.70 12.42
C GLU A 128 -40.71 -61.53 11.91
N MET A 129 -40.18 -62.55 11.22
CA MET A 129 -38.85 -62.49 10.62
C MET A 129 -38.78 -61.52 9.43
N GLU A 130 -39.82 -61.45 8.59
CA GLU A 130 -39.91 -60.48 7.49
C GLU A 130 -39.98 -59.04 8.02
N ASN A 131 -40.74 -58.81 9.09
CA ASN A 131 -40.80 -57.49 9.74
C ASN A 131 -39.45 -57.12 10.38
N ALA A 132 -38.77 -58.06 11.04
CA ALA A 132 -37.45 -57.82 11.61
C ALA A 132 -36.40 -57.52 10.53
N VAL A 133 -36.46 -58.19 9.37
CA VAL A 133 -35.59 -57.89 8.23
C VAL A 133 -35.92 -56.50 7.66
N LYS A 134 -37.19 -56.15 7.50
CA LYS A 134 -37.60 -54.82 7.01
C LYS A 134 -37.18 -53.69 7.96
N GLU A 135 -37.32 -53.89 9.28
CA GLU A 135 -36.83 -52.93 10.27
C GLU A 135 -35.31 -52.79 10.18
N LEU A 136 -34.57 -53.90 10.10
CA LEU A 136 -33.11 -53.85 9.98
C LEU A 136 -32.65 -53.20 8.67
N GLU A 137 -33.33 -53.48 7.56
CA GLU A 137 -33.07 -52.83 6.26
C GLU A 137 -33.35 -51.33 6.33
N HIS A 138 -34.44 -50.92 6.99
CA HIS A 138 -34.80 -49.52 7.17
C HIS A 138 -33.77 -48.79 8.04
N ASP A 139 -33.37 -49.38 9.17
CA ASP A 139 -32.37 -48.80 10.08
C ASP A 139 -31.01 -48.63 9.38
N ILE A 140 -30.59 -49.63 8.59
CA ILE A 140 -29.35 -49.57 7.81
C ILE A 140 -29.45 -48.49 6.72
N GLN A 141 -30.58 -48.42 6.01
CA GLN A 141 -30.80 -47.39 5.00
C GLN A 141 -30.82 -45.98 5.59
N GLU A 142 -31.43 -45.80 6.75
CA GLU A 142 -31.47 -44.51 7.45
C GLU A 142 -30.07 -44.11 7.95
N ALA A 143 -29.32 -45.05 8.52
CA ALA A 143 -27.93 -44.82 8.92
C ALA A 143 -27.05 -44.43 7.73
N HIS A 144 -27.18 -45.11 6.58
CA HIS A 144 -26.48 -44.75 5.36
C HIS A 144 -26.90 -43.38 4.81
N HIS A 145 -28.19 -43.04 4.83
CA HIS A 145 -28.67 -41.71 4.42
C HIS A 145 -28.07 -40.61 5.29
N ARG A 146 -28.09 -40.77 6.62
CA ARG A 146 -27.47 -39.80 7.54
C ARG A 146 -25.97 -39.65 7.28
N TRP A 147 -25.27 -40.76 7.01
CA TRP A 147 -23.84 -40.70 6.69
C TRP A 147 -23.55 -40.03 5.35
N ILE A 148 -24.40 -40.25 4.34
CA ILE A 148 -24.32 -39.56 3.05
C ILE A 148 -24.56 -38.06 3.23
N ASP A 149 -25.57 -37.67 4.02
CA ASP A 149 -25.88 -36.25 4.26
C ASP A 149 -24.77 -35.54 5.03
N GLU A 150 -24.19 -36.20 6.04
CA GLU A 150 -23.01 -35.70 6.76
C GLU A 150 -21.81 -35.53 5.82
N THR A 151 -21.56 -36.51 4.94
CA THR A 151 -20.46 -36.45 3.97
C THR A 151 -20.70 -35.33 2.95
N LYS A 152 -21.93 -35.15 2.46
CA LYS A 152 -22.30 -34.04 1.57
C LYS A 152 -22.07 -32.69 2.24
N LEU A 153 -22.43 -32.56 3.52
CA LEU A 153 -22.19 -31.34 4.28
C LEU A 153 -20.69 -31.05 4.40
N GLN A 154 -19.88 -32.07 4.70
CA GLN A 154 -18.43 -31.94 4.77
C GLN A 154 -17.81 -31.54 3.43
N ILE A 155 -18.26 -32.13 2.32
CA ILE A 155 -17.83 -31.77 0.97
C ILE A 155 -18.24 -30.33 0.64
N SER A 156 -19.48 -29.93 0.96
CA SER A 156 -19.96 -28.57 0.73
C SER A 156 -19.13 -27.54 1.50
N ASN A 157 -18.86 -27.81 2.79
CA ASN A 157 -18.03 -26.93 3.62
C ASN A 157 -16.58 -26.85 3.11
N ALA A 158 -16.01 -27.97 2.67
CA ALA A 158 -14.68 -27.99 2.07
C ALA A 158 -14.64 -27.22 0.75
N ALA A 159 -15.66 -27.36 -0.11
CA ALA A 159 -15.78 -26.63 -1.35
C ALA A 159 -15.90 -25.11 -1.12
N GLU A 160 -16.73 -24.69 -0.15
CA GLU A 160 -16.86 -23.28 0.21
C GLU A 160 -15.52 -22.71 0.73
N LYS A 161 -14.77 -23.49 1.51
CA LYS A 161 -13.44 -23.10 1.96
C LYS A 161 -12.45 -22.95 0.80
N ILE A 162 -12.45 -23.89 -0.15
CA ILE A 162 -11.60 -23.81 -1.35
C ILE A 162 -11.94 -22.55 -2.17
N VAL A 163 -13.22 -22.21 -2.32
CA VAL A 163 -13.64 -20.98 -3.03
C VAL A 163 -13.11 -19.75 -2.31
N LYS A 164 -13.24 -19.66 -0.98
CA LYS A 164 -12.68 -18.54 -0.20
C LYS A 164 -11.15 -18.45 -0.31
N ASP A 165 -10.47 -19.59 -0.24
CA ASP A 165 -9.01 -19.64 -0.40
C ASP A 165 -8.60 -19.21 -1.82
N GLN A 166 -9.39 -19.55 -2.85
CA GLN A 166 -9.16 -19.11 -4.22
C GLN A 166 -9.38 -17.59 -4.38
N ASP A 167 -10.43 -17.03 -3.77
CA ASP A 167 -10.71 -15.60 -3.80
C ASP A 167 -9.59 -14.80 -3.14
N THR A 168 -9.10 -15.26 -1.98
CA THR A 168 -7.96 -14.61 -1.30
C THR A 168 -6.67 -14.68 -2.12
N VAL A 169 -6.42 -15.79 -2.80
CA VAL A 169 -5.28 -15.93 -3.71
C VAL A 169 -5.40 -14.96 -4.90
N ASN A 170 -6.59 -14.84 -5.49
CA ASN A 170 -6.83 -13.88 -6.58
C ASN A 170 -6.64 -12.43 -6.14
N GLU A 171 -7.09 -12.09 -4.93
CA GLU A 171 -6.91 -10.75 -4.36
C GLU A 171 -5.43 -10.45 -4.10
N LEU A 172 -4.66 -11.41 -3.59
CA LEU A 172 -3.21 -11.28 -3.45
C LEU A 172 -2.50 -11.12 -4.81
N TYR A 173 -2.97 -11.81 -5.86
CA TYR A 173 -2.42 -11.62 -7.20
C TYR A 173 -2.69 -10.22 -7.75
N LEU A 174 -3.89 -9.68 -7.52
CA LEU A 174 -4.23 -8.30 -7.91
C LEU A 174 -3.39 -7.29 -7.14
N GLU A 175 -3.28 -7.42 -5.81
CA GLU A 175 -2.44 -6.53 -4.99
C GLU A 175 -0.96 -6.60 -5.42
N THR A 176 -0.46 -7.80 -5.73
CA THR A 176 0.92 -7.96 -6.22
C THR A 176 1.11 -7.31 -7.60
N ALA A 177 0.11 -7.39 -8.48
CA ALA A 177 0.16 -6.73 -9.78
C ALA A 177 0.19 -5.20 -9.65
N ASP A 178 -0.64 -4.64 -8.77
CA ASP A 178 -0.65 -3.19 -8.48
C ASP A 178 0.72 -2.72 -7.97
N ILE A 179 1.34 -3.47 -7.05
CA ILE A 179 2.70 -3.16 -6.56
C ILE A 179 3.74 -3.23 -7.69
N LEU A 180 3.58 -4.17 -8.62
CA LEU A 180 4.50 -4.34 -9.74
C LEU A 180 4.38 -3.19 -10.75
N ASP A 181 3.15 -2.71 -10.99
CA ASP A 181 2.88 -1.52 -11.80
C ASP A 181 3.47 -0.26 -11.16
N ASP A 182 3.36 -0.10 -9.83
CA ASP A 182 3.99 0.99 -9.10
C ASP A 182 5.53 0.94 -9.22
N CYS A 183 6.11 -0.26 -9.13
CA CYS A 183 7.55 -0.45 -9.33
C CYS A 183 7.99 -0.08 -10.75
N ASP A 184 7.20 -0.42 -11.77
CA ASP A 184 7.51 -0.07 -13.15
C ASP A 184 7.39 1.44 -13.38
N GLN A 185 6.38 2.10 -12.81
CA GLN A 185 6.28 3.56 -12.84
C GLN A 185 7.49 4.26 -12.21
N LEU A 186 7.94 3.79 -11.04
CA LEU A 186 9.14 4.29 -10.38
C LEU A 186 10.40 4.07 -11.23
N LEU A 187 10.52 2.92 -11.90
CA LEU A 187 11.63 2.65 -12.83
C LEU A 187 11.61 3.59 -14.03
N VAL A 188 10.45 3.85 -14.62
CA VAL A 188 10.27 4.81 -15.72
C VAL A 188 10.65 6.23 -15.27
N GLU A 189 10.24 6.64 -14.07
CA GLU A 189 10.61 7.94 -13.52
C GLU A 189 12.12 8.06 -13.31
N VAL A 190 12.78 7.01 -12.80
CA VAL A 190 14.23 6.96 -12.64
C VAL A 190 14.95 7.01 -13.99
N GLU A 191 14.48 6.28 -15.00
CA GLU A 191 15.02 6.36 -16.36
C GLU A 191 14.89 7.79 -16.93
N LYS A 192 13.74 8.42 -16.77
CA LYS A 192 13.51 9.81 -17.19
C LYS A 192 14.44 10.80 -16.49
N MET A 193 14.58 10.71 -15.17
CA MET A 193 15.49 11.56 -14.39
C MET A 193 16.95 11.38 -14.83
N ARG A 194 17.32 10.16 -15.24
CA ARG A 194 18.65 9.88 -15.77
C ARG A 194 18.87 10.48 -17.16
N GLU A 195 17.89 10.38 -18.05
CA GLU A 195 17.92 11.02 -19.37
C GLU A 195 18.01 12.56 -19.25
N GLU A 196 17.25 13.15 -18.33
CA GLU A 196 17.35 14.58 -18.03
C GLU A 196 18.74 14.94 -17.51
N LYS A 197 19.31 14.14 -16.61
CA LYS A 197 20.67 14.36 -16.11
C LYS A 197 21.74 14.26 -17.20
N GLU A 198 21.64 13.30 -18.11
CA GLU A 198 22.58 13.19 -19.23
C GLU A 198 22.41 14.37 -20.21
N ARG A 199 21.17 14.81 -20.47
CA ARG A 199 20.93 16.06 -21.23
C ARG A 199 21.56 17.28 -20.58
N TYR A 200 21.42 17.45 -19.26
CA TYR A 200 22.06 18.57 -18.54
C TYR A 200 23.59 18.50 -18.60
N LYS A 201 24.18 17.30 -18.56
CA LYS A 201 25.62 17.13 -18.75
C LYS A 201 26.06 17.45 -20.17
N GLU A 202 25.33 16.98 -21.19
CA GLU A 202 25.62 17.31 -22.59
C GLU A 202 25.48 18.81 -22.87
N GLU A 203 24.49 19.48 -22.25
CA GLU A 203 24.36 20.93 -22.31
C GLU A 203 25.50 21.66 -21.58
N ALA A 204 25.98 21.13 -20.45
CA ALA A 204 27.13 21.67 -19.74
C ALA A 204 28.45 21.46 -20.51
N GLU A 205 28.64 20.32 -21.17
CA GLU A 205 29.81 20.03 -22.02
C GLU A 205 29.79 20.85 -23.31
N ARG A 206 28.62 21.12 -23.91
CA ARG A 206 28.47 22.08 -25.03
C ARG A 206 28.69 23.54 -24.60
N GLN A 207 28.55 23.83 -23.32
CA GLN A 207 28.92 25.10 -22.71
C GLN A 207 30.34 25.09 -22.13
N GLU A 208 31.27 24.26 -22.65
CA GLU A 208 32.69 24.51 -22.41
C GLU A 208 32.97 26.00 -22.72
N PRO A 209 33.42 26.79 -21.73
CA PRO A 209 33.70 28.19 -21.97
C PRO A 209 34.80 28.24 -23.02
N SER A 210 34.48 28.81 -24.18
CA SER A 210 35.43 29.10 -25.25
C SER A 210 36.75 29.55 -24.63
N ALA A 211 37.89 28.99 -25.08
CA ALA A 211 39.20 29.25 -24.50
C ALA A 211 39.51 30.75 -24.29
N THR A 212 38.88 31.63 -25.07
CA THR A 212 38.87 33.08 -24.89
C THR A 212 38.27 33.55 -23.57
N LYS A 213 37.13 33.01 -23.10
CA LYS A 213 36.52 33.36 -21.80
C LYS A 213 37.39 32.91 -20.63
N VAL A 214 37.95 31.70 -20.71
CA VAL A 214 38.88 31.19 -19.69
C VAL A 214 40.16 32.03 -19.64
N PHE A 215 40.62 32.54 -20.78
CA PHE A 215 41.77 33.43 -20.84
C PHE A 215 41.47 34.82 -20.28
N GLU A 216 40.28 35.36 -20.55
CA GLU A 216 39.79 36.62 -19.97
C GLU A 216 39.69 36.54 -18.44
N ASP A 217 39.04 35.50 -17.92
CA ASP A 217 38.92 35.24 -16.48
C ASP A 217 40.31 35.09 -15.83
N TRP A 218 41.24 34.42 -16.50
CA TRP A 218 42.61 34.28 -16.00
C TRP A 218 43.39 35.60 -16.01
N ASP A 219 43.18 36.46 -17.00
CA ASP A 219 43.80 37.78 -17.04
C ASP A 219 43.21 38.71 -15.95
N GLU A 220 41.91 38.60 -15.65
CA GLU A 220 41.29 39.28 -14.52
C GLU A 220 41.85 38.80 -13.18
N VAL A 221 41.95 37.50 -12.97
CA VAL A 221 42.56 36.92 -11.76
C VAL A 221 44.01 37.37 -11.60
N ARG A 222 44.76 37.46 -12.70
CA ARG A 222 46.13 37.99 -12.70
C ARG A 222 46.17 39.48 -12.32
N LYS A 223 45.25 40.30 -12.83
CA LYS A 223 45.15 41.72 -12.44
C LYS A 223 44.83 41.87 -10.95
N CYS A 224 43.82 41.16 -10.45
CA CYS A 224 43.47 41.14 -9.03
C CYS A 224 44.64 40.71 -8.15
N ARG A 225 45.44 39.72 -8.58
CA ARG A 225 46.64 39.30 -7.85
C ARG A 225 47.72 40.39 -7.79
N ASN A 226 47.88 41.16 -8.87
CA ASN A 226 48.83 42.28 -8.88
C ASN A 226 48.34 43.42 -8.01
N ASP A 227 47.03 43.71 -8.01
CA ASP A 227 46.42 44.72 -7.15
C ASP A 227 46.56 44.35 -5.67
N LEU A 228 46.36 43.08 -5.33
CA LEU A 228 46.61 42.56 -3.98
C LEU A 228 48.06 42.77 -3.53
N LYS A 229 49.04 42.43 -4.38
CA LYS A 229 50.46 42.69 -4.07
C LYS A 229 50.75 44.18 -3.87
N HIS A 230 50.12 45.03 -4.67
CA HIS A 230 50.26 46.48 -4.53
C HIS A 230 49.64 46.98 -3.22
N LEU A 231 48.46 46.46 -2.84
CA LEU A 231 47.81 46.75 -1.57
C LEU A 231 48.64 46.26 -0.38
N GLU A 232 49.21 45.06 -0.44
CA GLU A 232 50.11 44.53 0.59
C GLU A 232 51.35 45.42 0.75
N ALA A 233 51.96 45.86 -0.36
CA ALA A 233 53.08 46.80 -0.31
C ALA A 233 52.67 48.15 0.31
N ARG A 234 51.46 48.64 0.02
CA ARG A 234 50.90 49.86 0.61
C ARG A 234 50.63 49.70 2.10
N ILE A 235 50.11 48.55 2.52
CA ILE A 235 49.90 48.21 3.94
C ILE A 235 51.23 48.18 4.67
N ALA A 236 52.25 47.52 4.12
CA ALA A 236 53.59 47.51 4.71
C ALA A 236 54.18 48.93 4.86
N GLN A 237 53.96 49.80 3.87
CA GLN A 237 54.35 51.22 3.98
C GLN A 237 53.58 51.95 5.07
N LEU A 238 52.27 51.74 5.17
CA LEU A 238 51.43 52.34 6.22
C LEU A 238 51.79 51.82 7.61
N GLU A 239 52.19 50.56 7.75
CA GLU A 239 52.69 49.99 9.01
C GLU A 239 54.01 50.63 9.44
N VAL A 240 54.93 50.89 8.50
CA VAL A 240 56.15 51.64 8.79
C VAL A 240 55.82 53.06 9.24
N ILE A 241 54.93 53.75 8.52
CA ILE A 241 54.46 55.09 8.91
C ILE A 241 53.78 55.07 10.27
N LYS A 242 52.95 54.05 10.56
CA LYS A 242 52.29 53.88 11.86
C LYS A 242 53.33 53.68 12.97
N LYS A 243 54.34 52.84 12.78
CA LYS A 243 55.44 52.67 13.74
C LYS A 243 56.20 53.98 13.98
N ASP A 244 56.44 54.77 12.93
CA ASP A 244 57.05 56.10 13.03
C ASP A 244 56.18 57.09 13.81
N PHE A 245 54.85 57.02 13.64
CA PHE A 245 53.89 57.82 14.40
C PHE A 245 53.79 57.39 15.87
N GLU A 246 53.74 56.09 16.16
CA GLU A 246 53.74 55.55 17.53
C GLU A 246 55.04 55.88 18.28
N MET A 247 56.18 55.90 17.60
CA MET A 247 57.45 56.42 18.15
C MET A 247 57.37 57.93 18.46
N LYS A 248 56.70 58.71 17.62
CA LYS A 248 56.48 60.15 17.88
C LYS A 248 55.43 60.41 18.96
N GLU A 249 54.46 59.52 19.13
CA GLU A 249 53.39 59.62 20.14
C GLU A 249 53.87 59.19 21.53
N THR A 250 54.76 58.19 21.61
CA THR A 250 55.48 57.86 22.85
C THR A 250 56.41 58.98 23.30
N ALA A 251 56.99 59.74 22.36
CA ALA A 251 57.75 60.97 22.68
C ALA A 251 56.86 62.14 23.15
N LYS A 252 55.54 62.10 22.90
CA LYS A 252 54.56 63.13 23.31
C LYS A 252 53.74 62.77 24.56
N LYS A 253 54.13 61.74 25.32
CA LYS A 253 53.54 61.45 26.65
C LYS A 253 54.02 62.41 27.75
N LEU A 254 53.80 63.71 27.55
CA LEU A 254 53.96 64.74 28.57
C LEU A 254 52.97 65.88 28.33
N THR A 255 51.67 65.54 28.31
CA THR A 255 50.52 66.38 28.70
C THR A 255 49.23 65.62 28.35
N GLN A 256 48.72 64.81 29.28
CA GLN A 256 47.37 64.24 29.17
C GLN A 256 46.39 65.15 29.91
N ASP A 257 45.42 65.67 29.17
CA ASP A 257 44.35 66.56 29.65
C ASP A 257 43.31 65.75 30.45
N PRO A 258 42.99 66.13 31.71
CA PRO A 258 42.10 65.36 32.59
C PRO A 258 40.64 65.28 32.10
N LYS A 259 40.23 66.14 31.16
CA LYS A 259 38.86 66.16 30.61
C LYS A 259 38.53 64.98 29.70
N LEU A 260 39.54 64.39 29.03
CA LEU A 260 39.29 63.23 28.16
C LEU A 260 38.97 61.95 28.95
N ASN A 261 39.54 61.82 30.15
CA ASN A 261 39.26 60.68 31.04
C ASN A 261 37.87 60.75 31.67
N GLU A 262 37.36 61.95 31.98
CA GLU A 262 35.98 62.11 32.45
C GLU A 262 34.99 61.83 31.33
N LEU A 263 35.23 62.33 30.11
CA LEU A 263 34.37 62.05 28.96
C LEU A 263 34.31 60.53 28.67
N GLY A 264 35.47 59.87 28.69
CA GLY A 264 35.56 58.41 28.54
C GLY A 264 34.76 57.66 29.60
N ARG A 265 34.86 58.05 30.87
CA ARG A 265 34.06 57.44 31.96
C ARG A 265 32.57 57.72 31.85
N THR A 266 32.18 58.92 31.42
CA THR A 266 30.76 59.25 31.20
C THR A 266 30.18 58.49 30.01
N LEU A 267 30.97 58.27 28.96
CA LEU A 267 30.56 57.48 27.80
C LEU A 267 30.41 56.01 28.19
N ASP A 268 31.35 55.46 28.96
CA ASP A 268 31.30 54.09 29.45
C ASP A 268 30.12 53.87 30.42
N SER A 269 29.82 54.87 31.24
CA SER A 269 28.64 54.85 32.12
C SER A 269 27.34 54.96 31.32
N LEU A 270 27.32 55.74 30.24
CA LEU A 270 26.17 55.85 29.34
C LEU A 270 25.96 54.54 28.59
N VAL A 271 27.01 53.92 28.08
CA VAL A 271 26.98 52.60 27.43
C VAL A 271 26.42 51.55 28.39
N ARG A 272 26.93 51.48 29.62
CA ARG A 272 26.39 50.56 30.65
C ARG A 272 24.93 50.83 31.00
N LEU A 273 24.51 52.09 31.02
CA LEU A 273 23.12 52.48 31.31
C LEU A 273 22.19 52.13 30.14
N TRP A 274 22.69 52.21 28.91
CA TRP A 274 21.98 51.75 27.72
C TRP A 274 21.88 50.24 27.66
N GLU A 275 22.97 49.54 27.93
CA GLU A 275 22.99 48.08 28.06
C GLU A 275 22.03 47.61 29.15
N SER A 276 22.02 48.24 30.33
CA SER A 276 21.16 47.80 31.45
C SER A 276 19.67 48.09 31.27
N ASN A 277 19.28 49.07 30.44
CA ASN A 277 17.88 49.51 30.30
C ASN A 277 17.24 49.14 28.95
N PHE A 278 18.02 49.00 27.88
CA PHE A 278 17.51 48.75 26.53
C PHE A 278 17.88 47.38 25.97
N LEU A 279 18.90 46.72 26.51
CA LEU A 279 19.30 45.36 26.13
C LEU A 279 19.07 44.42 27.33
N PRO A 280 17.89 43.81 27.48
CA PRO A 280 17.70 42.89 28.58
C PRO A 280 18.53 41.62 28.38
N ASN A 281 19.06 41.10 29.49
CA ASN A 281 19.67 39.77 29.63
C ASN A 281 18.69 38.60 29.35
N SER A 282 17.55 38.83 28.72
CA SER A 282 16.62 37.77 28.34
C SER A 282 17.11 37.16 27.04
N GLY A 283 17.27 35.83 27.02
CA GLY A 283 17.89 35.07 25.93
C GLY A 283 17.10 35.05 24.61
N TRP A 284 16.99 36.21 23.98
CA TRP A 284 16.58 36.44 22.60
C TRP A 284 17.72 37.17 21.85
N HIS A 285 17.92 36.80 20.59
CA HIS A 285 18.99 37.28 19.72
C HIS A 285 18.40 37.71 18.37
N ASP A 286 19.16 38.50 17.60
CA ASP A 286 18.80 38.93 16.25
C ASP A 286 17.40 39.59 16.14
N LEU A 287 17.18 40.65 16.92
CA LEU A 287 15.97 41.46 16.79
C LEU A 287 15.98 42.23 15.46
N GLU A 288 15.15 41.79 14.54
CA GLU A 288 14.84 42.49 13.30
C GLU A 288 13.52 43.24 13.44
N VAL A 289 13.58 44.56 13.34
CA VAL A 289 12.39 45.40 13.36
C VAL A 289 12.05 45.80 11.94
N TYR A 290 10.80 45.57 11.55
CA TYR A 290 10.24 45.96 10.25
C TYR A 290 9.16 47.04 10.45
N PRO A 291 9.53 48.33 10.54
CA PRO A 291 8.60 49.40 10.89
C PRO A 291 7.48 49.60 9.86
N GLN A 292 7.78 49.37 8.58
CA GLN A 292 6.86 49.56 7.46
C GLN A 292 5.67 48.59 7.51
N ILE A 293 5.92 47.35 7.94
CA ILE A 293 4.91 46.29 8.06
C ILE A 293 4.43 46.11 9.51
N LYS A 294 4.94 46.93 10.44
CA LYS A 294 4.66 46.88 11.88
C LYS A 294 4.89 45.49 12.48
N LYS A 295 5.95 44.82 12.05
CA LYS A 295 6.36 43.51 12.58
C LYS A 295 7.73 43.61 13.21
N PHE A 296 7.98 42.79 14.21
CA PHE A 296 9.31 42.57 14.73
C PHE A 296 9.53 41.07 14.91
N GLN A 297 10.73 40.65 14.55
CA GLN A 297 11.18 39.27 14.57
C GLN A 297 12.36 39.17 15.51
N PHE A 298 12.39 38.13 16.33
CA PHE A 298 13.55 37.82 17.16
C PHE A 298 13.66 36.32 17.33
N ASP A 299 14.88 35.86 17.53
CA ASP A 299 15.18 34.45 17.73
C ASP A 299 15.31 34.15 19.23
N VAL A 300 14.70 33.06 19.68
CA VAL A 300 14.80 32.55 21.04
C VAL A 300 15.54 31.22 20.99
N ARG A 301 16.86 31.27 21.28
CA ARG A 301 17.82 30.18 21.03
C ARG A 301 17.87 29.76 19.55
N GLU A 302 18.70 28.78 19.20
CA GLU A 302 18.81 28.26 17.82
C GLU A 302 17.55 27.52 17.32
N THR A 303 16.56 27.29 18.20
CA THR A 303 15.40 26.43 17.95
C THR A 303 14.11 27.16 17.56
N PHE A 304 13.93 28.44 17.94
CA PHE A 304 12.67 29.16 17.71
C PHE A 304 12.90 30.56 17.14
N THR A 305 12.11 30.92 16.13
CA THR A 305 12.01 32.29 15.60
C THR A 305 10.60 32.82 15.86
N VAL A 306 10.49 33.94 16.55
CA VAL A 306 9.22 34.56 16.94
C VAL A 306 8.99 35.82 16.10
N LEU A 307 7.84 35.90 15.45
CA LEU A 307 7.38 37.05 14.69
C LEU A 307 6.14 37.64 15.36
N ILE A 308 6.21 38.90 15.78
CA ILE A 308 5.09 39.62 16.38
C ILE A 308 4.64 40.72 15.45
N ALA A 309 3.34 40.76 15.14
CA ALA A 309 2.70 41.82 14.39
C ALA A 309 1.95 42.78 15.32
N LEU A 310 2.05 44.07 15.02
CA LEU A 310 1.37 45.13 15.75
C LEU A 310 0.25 45.77 14.91
N ASP A 311 -0.89 45.99 15.54
CA ASP A 311 -2.02 46.74 14.99
C ASP A 311 -1.70 48.26 14.93
N GLY A 312 -2.51 49.02 14.17
CA GLY A 312 -2.43 50.48 14.02
C GLY A 312 -2.47 51.30 15.31
N ARG A 313 -2.82 50.68 16.45
CA ARG A 313 -2.80 51.27 17.79
C ARG A 313 -1.62 50.81 18.66
N TYR A 314 -0.58 50.24 18.06
CA TYR A 314 0.60 49.67 18.72
C TYR A 314 0.26 48.57 19.74
N ARG A 315 -0.75 47.74 19.40
CA ARG A 315 -1.14 46.57 20.19
C ARG A 315 -0.72 45.31 19.46
N ILE A 316 -0.40 44.26 20.19
CA ILE A 316 -0.09 42.96 19.57
C ILE A 316 -1.35 42.44 18.86
N SER A 317 -1.28 42.35 17.54
CA SER A 317 -2.35 41.83 16.69
C SER A 317 -2.19 40.34 16.43
N ASP A 318 -0.94 39.89 16.28
CA ASP A 318 -0.63 38.50 15.98
C ASP A 318 0.76 38.13 16.51
N VAL A 319 0.93 36.87 16.89
CA VAL A 319 2.20 36.25 17.27
C VAL A 319 2.31 34.95 16.48
N THR A 320 3.39 34.80 15.73
CA THR A 320 3.70 33.60 14.94
C THR A 320 5.04 33.05 15.40
N ILE A 321 5.11 31.73 15.57
CA ILE A 321 6.30 31.05 16.09
C ILE A 321 6.70 30.00 15.08
N TYR A 322 7.93 30.13 14.60
CA TYR A 322 8.58 29.17 13.71
C TYR A 322 9.54 28.33 14.53
N ARG A 323 9.45 27.01 14.40
CA ARG A 323 10.47 26.08 14.93
C ARG A 323 11.47 25.77 13.82
N LYS A 324 12.76 25.93 14.11
CA LYS A 324 13.86 25.54 13.23
C LYS A 324 14.19 24.07 13.51
N GLU A 325 13.91 23.19 12.54
CA GLU A 325 14.37 21.79 12.52
C GLU A 325 15.34 21.60 11.33
N ASP A 326 16.24 20.60 11.40
CA ASP A 326 17.41 20.39 10.50
C ASP A 326 17.11 20.20 8.98
N GLY A 327 15.88 20.47 8.54
CA GLY A 327 15.47 20.45 7.13
C GLY A 327 14.41 21.49 6.74
N GLY A 328 14.00 22.42 7.62
CA GLY A 328 13.02 23.45 7.30
C GLY A 328 12.41 24.18 8.52
N MET A 329 11.71 25.29 8.26
CA MET A 329 10.94 26.01 9.29
C MET A 329 9.48 25.52 9.28
N SER A 330 9.02 24.95 10.40
CA SER A 330 7.62 24.58 10.60
C SER A 330 6.93 25.56 11.55
N VAL A 331 5.66 25.89 11.28
CA VAL A 331 4.85 26.71 12.18
C VAL A 331 4.27 25.79 13.25
N ASP A 332 4.52 26.10 14.51
CA ASP A 332 3.94 25.34 15.63
C ASP A 332 2.56 25.93 15.98
N GLU A 333 1.51 25.40 15.34
CA GLU A 333 0.13 25.92 15.44
C GLU A 333 -0.47 25.80 16.86
N GLU A 334 0.01 24.84 17.66
CA GLU A 334 -0.45 24.60 19.03
C GLU A 334 0.11 25.67 19.99
N LEU A 335 1.43 25.89 19.95
CA LEU A 335 2.09 26.97 20.71
C LEU A 335 1.65 28.36 20.25
N GLN A 336 1.37 28.52 18.95
CA GLN A 336 0.84 29.76 18.41
C GLN A 336 -0.54 30.09 18.99
N SER A 337 -1.42 29.10 19.12
CA SER A 337 -2.78 29.30 19.62
C SER A 337 -2.83 29.67 21.10
N GLU A 338 -1.99 29.04 21.94
CA GLU A 338 -1.88 29.38 23.37
C GLU A 338 -1.33 30.80 23.60
N LEU A 339 -0.25 31.15 22.90
CA LEU A 339 0.39 32.46 23.07
C LEU A 339 -0.40 33.60 22.42
N LYS A 340 -1.20 33.29 21.38
CA LYS A 340 -2.22 34.21 20.85
C LYS A 340 -3.29 34.55 21.88
N GLN A 341 -3.81 33.55 22.61
CA GLN A 341 -4.83 33.79 23.63
C GLN A 341 -4.30 34.64 24.80
N GLN A 342 -3.01 34.51 25.14
CA GLN A 342 -2.42 35.19 26.30
C GLN A 342 -1.92 36.62 26.01
N ASN A 343 -1.48 36.92 24.78
CA ASN A 343 -0.76 38.15 24.47
C ASN A 343 -1.47 39.11 23.48
N VAL A 344 -2.50 38.65 22.77
CA VAL A 344 -3.25 39.50 21.81
C VAL A 344 -4.00 40.61 22.56
N GLY A 345 -3.82 41.86 22.11
CA GLY A 345 -4.46 43.05 22.70
C GLY A 345 -3.65 43.79 23.76
N SER A 346 -2.50 43.27 24.20
CA SER A 346 -1.59 43.95 25.12
C SER A 346 -0.97 45.21 24.49
N ARG A 347 -0.85 46.29 25.28
CA ARG A 347 -0.11 47.52 24.93
C ARG A 347 1.37 47.46 25.35
N ASP A 348 1.70 46.61 26.32
CA ASP A 348 3.05 46.50 26.87
C ASP A 348 3.83 45.43 26.11
N VAL A 349 4.25 45.77 24.89
CA VAL A 349 4.94 44.86 23.96
C VAL A 349 6.17 44.21 24.60
N TYR A 350 6.93 44.96 25.38
CA TYR A 350 8.14 44.48 26.05
C TYR A 350 7.87 43.39 27.10
N LYS A 351 6.82 43.54 27.94
CA LYS A 351 6.43 42.50 28.91
C LYS A 351 5.92 41.25 28.21
N SER A 352 5.18 41.42 27.12
CA SER A 352 4.71 40.28 26.32
C SER A 352 5.88 39.55 25.66
N MET A 353 6.93 40.25 25.21
CA MET A 353 8.16 39.62 24.71
C MET A 353 8.88 38.83 25.81
N GLU A 354 8.99 39.36 27.03
CA GLU A 354 9.60 38.64 28.16
C GLU A 354 8.81 37.38 28.54
N VAL A 355 7.47 37.46 28.57
CA VAL A 355 6.59 36.32 28.87
C VAL A 355 6.72 35.23 27.79
N ILE A 356 6.71 35.60 26.51
CA ILE A 356 6.89 34.66 25.38
C ILE A 356 8.27 34.01 25.46
N THR A 357 9.32 34.80 25.72
CA THR A 357 10.69 34.30 25.82
C THR A 357 10.86 33.34 27.01
N ALA A 358 10.30 33.67 28.18
CA ALA A 358 10.34 32.80 29.36
C ALA A 358 9.59 31.47 29.14
N TYR A 359 8.43 31.52 28.48
CA TYR A 359 7.63 30.33 28.15
C TYR A 359 8.37 29.39 27.18
N LEU A 360 8.94 29.95 26.10
CA LEU A 360 9.70 29.18 25.11
C LEU A 360 11.01 28.61 25.68
N GLN A 361 11.68 29.34 26.59
CA GLN A 361 12.86 28.84 27.30
C GLN A 361 12.51 27.71 28.28
N GLY A 362 11.34 27.77 28.94
CA GLY A 362 10.83 26.69 29.80
C GLY A 362 10.58 25.40 29.01
N LEU A 363 9.93 25.48 27.86
CA LEU A 363 9.64 24.34 26.98
C LEU A 363 10.90 23.70 26.39
N ALA A 364 11.90 24.51 26.02
CA ALA A 364 13.19 24.01 25.56
C ALA A 364 13.98 23.25 26.65
N SER A 365 13.69 23.52 27.93
CA SER A 365 14.37 22.89 29.08
C SER A 365 13.73 21.56 29.49
N VAL A 366 12.46 21.32 29.16
CA VAL A 366 11.73 20.07 29.48
C VAL A 366 12.02 18.94 28.48
N LYS A 367 12.41 19.26 27.24
CA LYS A 367 12.74 18.26 26.20
C LYS A 367 14.17 17.70 26.27
N TYR A 368 15.03 18.21 27.14
CA TYR A 368 16.44 17.78 27.30
C TYR A 368 16.73 17.08 28.64
N ASN A 369 15.70 16.52 29.29
CA ASN A 369 15.84 15.59 30.43
C ASN A 369 15.36 14.19 30.06
#